data_AF-A0A9D8GEU7-F1
#
_entry.id   AF-A0A9D8GEU7-F1
#
_cell.length_a   1.000
_cell.length_b   1.000
_cell.length_c   1.000
_cell.angle_alpha   90.00
_cell.angle_beta   90.00
_cell.angle_gamma   90.00
#
_symmetry.space_group_name_H-M   'P 1'
#
loop_
_entity.id
_entity.type
_entity.pdbx_description
1 polymer ?
#
loop_
_entity_poly.entity_id
_entity_poly.type
_entity_poly.pdbx_seq_one_letter_code
_entity_poly.pdbx_strand_id
1 'polypeptide(L)'
;MIMEQANFRRLSTDSSEIHEAASHLRRGGIVAFPTETVYGLGANAAKQAAVEALFALKQRPSDHPLIIHVSGLADASSWAKLNPLALRVIGALWPGPLSLVLPRRPAIPMHALAAQKTVALRCPSHPVARALLSQFSAIGGKGVAAPSANPYGKLSPTDPDHV
;
A
#
# COMPACT_ATOMS: atom_id res chain seq x y z
N MET A 1 -25.79 8.18 14.70
CA MET A 1 -24.83 7.15 14.27
C MET A 1 -23.44 7.71 14.58
N ILE A 2 -22.92 7.37 15.75
CA ILE A 2 -21.71 7.98 16.31
C ILE A 2 -20.53 7.39 15.56
N MET A 3 -19.85 8.23 14.78
CA MET A 3 -18.52 7.92 14.27
C MET A 3 -17.59 7.93 15.49
N GLU A 4 -17.26 6.73 15.97
CA GLU A 4 -16.33 6.50 17.06
C GLU A 4 -15.00 7.20 16.73
N GLN A 5 -14.45 7.94 17.69
CA GLN A 5 -13.22 8.71 17.53
C GLN A 5 -12.11 7.78 17.01
N ALA A 6 -11.60 8.08 15.82
CA ALA A 6 -10.40 7.41 15.34
C ALA A 6 -9.24 7.78 16.27
N ASN A 7 -8.81 6.84 17.11
CA ASN A 7 -7.60 6.98 17.92
C ASN A 7 -6.38 6.89 16.99
N PHE A 8 -5.92 8.04 16.50
CA PHE A 8 -4.71 8.13 15.70
C PHE A 8 -3.48 7.99 16.60
N ARG A 9 -2.79 6.85 16.51
CA ARG A 9 -1.49 6.65 17.13
C ARG A 9 -0.41 6.74 16.06
N ARG A 10 0.62 7.54 16.31
CA ARG A 10 1.77 7.65 15.42
C ARG A 10 2.51 6.32 15.39
N LEU A 11 2.64 5.73 14.21
CA LEU A 11 3.33 4.47 14.01
C LEU A 11 4.85 4.70 14.08
N SER A 12 5.54 4.02 14.99
CA SER A 12 7.00 3.98 15.06
C SER A 12 7.57 2.69 14.44
N THR A 13 8.88 2.48 14.54
CA THR A 13 9.52 1.21 14.17
C THR A 13 9.51 0.17 15.29
N ASP A 14 8.80 0.43 16.40
CA ASP A 14 8.62 -0.55 17.48
C ASP A 14 7.93 -1.81 16.95
N SER A 15 8.46 -2.98 17.33
CA SER A 15 8.02 -4.27 16.78
C SER A 15 6.57 -4.59 17.14
N SER A 16 6.10 -4.18 18.33
CA SER A 16 4.73 -4.42 18.77
C SER A 16 3.73 -3.56 18.01
N GLU A 17 4.03 -2.26 17.82
CA GLU A 17 3.21 -1.33 17.05
C GLU A 17 3.13 -1.75 15.57
N ILE A 18 4.27 -2.15 14.98
CA ILE A 18 4.33 -2.65 13.61
C ILE A 18 3.53 -3.95 13.44
N HIS A 19 3.62 -4.87 14.41
CA HIS A 19 2.85 -6.11 14.39
C HIS A 19 1.34 -5.84 14.49
N GLU A 20 0.93 -4.93 15.38
CA GLU A 20 -0.46 -4.53 15.54
C GLU A 20 -1.00 -3.90 14.25
N ALA A 21 -0.28 -2.95 13.66
CA ALA A 21 -0.66 -2.29 12.41
C ALA A 21 -0.75 -3.28 11.23
N ALA A 22 0.24 -4.17 11.09
CA ALA A 22 0.20 -5.23 10.08
C ALA A 22 -1.01 -6.16 10.28
N SER A 23 -1.32 -6.52 11.52
CA SER A 23 -2.48 -7.35 11.87
C SER A 23 -3.80 -6.62 11.59
N HIS A 24 -3.86 -5.31 11.83
CA HIS A 24 -5.00 -4.47 11.49
C HIS A 24 -5.26 -4.47 9.98
N LEU A 25 -4.23 -4.23 9.15
CA LEU A 25 -4.30 -4.38 7.69
C LEU A 25 -4.77 -5.80 7.30
N ARG A 26 -4.23 -6.83 7.96
CA ARG A 26 -4.58 -8.23 7.67
C ARG A 26 -6.04 -8.52 7.94
N ARG A 27 -6.64 -7.96 8.99
CA ARG A 27 -8.08 -8.06 9.28
C ARG A 27 -8.94 -7.27 8.30
N GLY A 28 -8.38 -6.28 7.60
CA GLY A 28 -9.07 -5.47 6.58
C GLY A 28 -9.27 -4.02 6.99
N GLY A 29 -8.61 -3.58 8.08
CA GLY A 29 -8.58 -2.19 8.49
C GLY A 29 -7.64 -1.34 7.64
N ILE A 30 -7.59 -0.05 7.96
CA ILE A 30 -6.84 0.98 7.22
C ILE A 30 -5.71 1.50 8.10
N VAL A 31 -4.51 1.67 7.52
CA VAL A 31 -3.35 2.21 8.24
C VAL A 31 -2.75 3.36 7.44
N ALA A 32 -2.64 4.54 8.04
CA ALA A 32 -1.78 5.59 7.51
C ALA A 32 -0.32 5.29 7.86
N PHE A 33 0.59 5.40 6.89
CA PHE A 33 2.02 5.18 7.14
C PHE A 33 2.90 6.11 6.29
N PRO A 34 4.05 6.56 6.82
CA PRO A 34 4.96 7.42 6.07
C PRO A 34 5.70 6.63 4.99
N THR A 35 5.95 7.27 3.85
CA THR A 35 6.95 6.85 2.85
C THR A 35 8.00 7.94 2.71
N GLU A 36 9.05 7.69 1.92
CA GLU A 36 10.07 8.69 1.57
C GLU A 36 9.55 9.79 0.64
N THR A 37 8.31 9.65 0.15
CA THR A 37 7.65 10.65 -0.72
C THR A 37 6.56 11.42 0.00
N VAL A 38 5.53 10.71 0.47
CA VAL A 38 4.31 11.25 1.10
C VAL A 38 3.73 10.20 2.05
N TYR A 39 2.84 10.59 2.95
CA TYR A 39 2.07 9.59 3.71
C TYR A 39 1.11 8.85 2.78
N GLY A 40 1.04 7.53 2.95
CA GLY A 40 0.11 6.65 2.27
C GLY A 40 -1.02 6.22 3.20
N LEU A 41 -2.23 6.09 2.67
CA LEU A 41 -3.36 5.48 3.38
C LEU A 41 -3.55 4.05 2.86
N GLY A 42 -3.10 3.09 3.64
CA GLY A 42 -2.96 1.69 3.23
C GLY A 42 -4.16 0.82 3.56
N ALA A 43 -4.55 -0.01 2.62
CA ALA A 43 -5.45 -1.14 2.82
C ALA A 43 -4.84 -2.43 2.25
N ASN A 44 -5.26 -3.59 2.76
CA ASN A 44 -4.87 -4.88 2.18
C ASN A 44 -5.38 -4.99 0.73
N ALA A 45 -4.46 -4.96 -0.24
CA ALA A 45 -4.78 -4.94 -1.67
C ALA A 45 -5.43 -6.22 -2.19
N ALA A 46 -5.48 -7.28 -1.38
CA ALA A 46 -6.12 -8.54 -1.74
C ALA A 46 -7.53 -8.68 -1.16
N LYS A 47 -7.99 -7.75 -0.32
CA LYS A 47 -9.32 -7.78 0.30
C LYS A 47 -10.22 -6.71 -0.30
N GLN A 48 -11.27 -7.15 -1.00
CA GLN A 48 -12.22 -6.26 -1.67
C GLN A 48 -12.82 -5.21 -0.71
N ALA A 49 -13.40 -5.64 0.41
CA ALA A 49 -14.00 -4.73 1.39
C ALA A 49 -13.02 -3.68 1.94
N ALA A 50 -11.73 -4.04 2.10
CA ALA A 50 -10.72 -3.11 2.59
C ALA A 50 -10.39 -2.03 1.54
N VAL A 51 -10.34 -2.42 0.26
CA VAL A 51 -10.08 -1.47 -0.83
C VAL A 51 -11.30 -0.61 -1.14
N GLU A 52 -12.52 -1.14 -1.03
CA GLU A 52 -13.75 -0.35 -1.12
C GLU A 52 -13.82 0.69 0.02
N ALA A 53 -13.50 0.30 1.25
CA ALA A 53 -13.41 1.23 2.39
C ALA A 53 -12.35 2.32 2.14
N LEU A 54 -11.22 1.98 1.55
CA LEU A 54 -10.19 2.95 1.17
C LEU A 54 -10.69 3.95 0.12
N PHE A 55 -11.36 3.49 -0.94
CA PHE A 55 -11.95 4.40 -1.95
C PHE A 55 -13.01 5.33 -1.34
N ALA A 56 -13.89 4.77 -0.49
CA ALA A 56 -14.95 5.53 0.19
C ALA A 56 -14.36 6.62 1.11
N LEU A 57 -13.38 6.27 1.93
CA LEU A 57 -12.71 7.22 2.84
C LEU A 57 -12.02 8.35 2.07
N LYS A 58 -11.44 8.03 0.91
CA LYS A 58 -10.76 9.01 0.05
C LYS A 58 -11.68 9.84 -0.83
N GLN A 59 -12.97 9.49 -0.91
CA GLN A 59 -13.91 9.99 -1.91
C GLN A 59 -13.32 9.91 -3.32
N ARG A 60 -12.56 8.85 -3.60
CA ARG A 60 -11.85 8.67 -4.87
C ARG A 60 -12.72 7.81 -5.80
N PRO A 61 -12.88 8.20 -7.07
CA PRO A 61 -13.57 7.35 -8.04
C PRO A 61 -12.84 6.01 -8.20
N SER A 62 -13.61 4.91 -8.24
CA SER A 62 -13.08 3.53 -8.25
C SER A 62 -12.41 3.13 -9.57
N ASP A 63 -12.51 3.97 -10.60
CA ASP A 63 -11.89 3.81 -11.92
C ASP A 63 -10.43 4.29 -11.97
N HIS A 64 -9.91 4.87 -10.87
CA HIS A 64 -8.51 5.24 -10.77
C HIS A 64 -7.69 4.17 -10.02
N PRO A 65 -6.75 3.47 -10.69
CA PRO A 65 -5.97 2.43 -10.05
C PRO A 65 -5.12 2.99 -8.90
N LEU A 66 -4.77 2.11 -7.96
CA LEU A 66 -3.93 2.39 -6.81
C LEU A 66 -2.55 1.75 -6.98
N ILE A 67 -1.52 2.36 -6.40
CA ILE A 67 -0.19 1.75 -6.31
C ILE A 67 -0.20 0.72 -5.17
N ILE A 68 0.22 -0.50 -5.47
CA ILE A 68 0.41 -1.55 -4.46
C ILE A 68 1.84 -1.49 -3.96
N HIS A 69 1.98 -1.22 -2.66
CA HIS A 69 3.25 -1.23 -1.96
C HIS A 69 3.57 -2.65 -1.49
N VAL A 70 4.80 -3.09 -1.73
CA VAL A 70 5.28 -4.46 -1.46
C VAL A 70 6.57 -4.44 -0.65
N SER A 71 6.85 -5.51 0.10
CA SER A 71 8.08 -5.60 0.90
C SER A 71 9.33 -5.87 0.04
N GLY A 72 9.15 -6.41 -1.16
CA GLY A 72 10.25 -6.71 -2.07
C GLY A 72 9.85 -7.56 -3.26
N LEU A 73 10.84 -8.20 -3.88
CA LEU A 73 10.71 -8.95 -5.14
C LEU A 73 9.73 -10.13 -5.05
N ALA A 74 9.73 -10.87 -3.93
CA ALA A 74 8.85 -12.03 -3.74
C ALA A 74 7.37 -11.63 -3.74
N ASP A 75 7.02 -10.59 -2.99
CA ASP A 75 5.68 -10.01 -2.99
C ASP A 75 5.32 -9.43 -4.36
N ALA A 76 6.24 -8.67 -4.99
CA ALA A 76 6.03 -8.10 -6.33
C ALA A 76 5.70 -9.17 -7.37
N SER A 77 6.39 -10.31 -7.31
CA SER A 77 6.18 -11.46 -8.20
C SER A 77 4.80 -12.10 -8.03
N SER A 78 4.15 -11.92 -6.88
CA SER A 78 2.77 -12.37 -6.66
C SER A 78 1.76 -11.50 -7.41
N TRP A 79 2.07 -10.23 -7.66
CA TRP A 79 1.18 -9.27 -8.33
C TRP A 79 1.42 -9.16 -9.83
N ALA A 80 2.68 -9.18 -10.27
CA ALA A 80 3.03 -8.90 -11.66
C ALA A 80 3.83 -10.04 -12.30
N LYS A 81 3.80 -10.07 -13.64
CA LYS A 81 4.77 -10.80 -14.45
C LYS A 81 6.03 -9.94 -14.56
N LEU A 82 7.13 -10.39 -13.98
CA LEU A 82 8.41 -9.66 -14.00
C LEU A 82 9.26 -10.13 -15.18
N ASN A 83 9.58 -9.23 -16.10
CA ASN A 83 10.50 -9.50 -17.20
C ASN A 83 11.96 -9.18 -16.79
N PRO A 84 12.98 -9.58 -17.56
CA PRO A 84 14.38 -9.34 -17.20
C PRO A 84 14.73 -7.87 -16.97
N LEU A 85 14.12 -6.94 -17.72
CA LEU A 85 14.31 -5.51 -17.51
C LEU A 85 13.76 -5.06 -16.15
N ALA A 86 12.55 -5.48 -15.80
CA ALA A 86 11.93 -5.17 -14.51
C ALA A 86 12.79 -5.71 -13.35
N LEU A 87 13.34 -6.92 -13.48
CA LEU A 87 14.24 -7.49 -12.46
C LEU A 87 15.51 -6.65 -12.27
N ARG A 88 16.13 -6.20 -13.37
CA ARG A 88 17.30 -5.31 -13.31
C ARG A 88 16.98 -3.98 -12.63
N VAL A 89 15.85 -3.38 -13.00
CA VAL A 89 15.40 -2.10 -12.43
C VAL A 89 15.07 -2.24 -10.94
N ILE A 90 14.37 -3.30 -10.55
CA ILE A 90 14.08 -3.62 -9.14
C ILE A 90 15.38 -3.79 -8.35
N GLY A 91 16.32 -4.59 -8.86
CA GLY A 91 17.60 -4.83 -8.18
C GLY A 91 18.46 -3.57 -7.99
N ALA A 92 18.30 -2.57 -8.86
CA ALA A 92 19.08 -1.33 -8.80
C ALA A 92 18.39 -0.20 -8.01
N LEU A 93 17.06 -0.11 -8.06
CA LEU A 93 16.32 1.08 -7.61
C LEU A 93 15.32 0.81 -6.49
N TRP A 94 15.11 -0.45 -6.10
CA TRP A 94 14.28 -0.81 -4.94
C TRP A 94 15.14 -1.32 -3.77
N PRO A 95 14.84 -0.91 -2.52
CA PRO A 95 13.76 0.00 -2.11
C PRO A 95 14.01 1.47 -2.50
N GLY A 96 12.97 2.19 -2.90
CA GLY A 96 13.08 3.60 -3.32
C GLY A 96 11.82 4.17 -3.99
N PRO A 97 11.89 5.42 -4.48
CA PRO A 97 10.73 6.18 -4.93
C PRO A 97 10.22 5.79 -6.33
N LEU A 98 10.78 4.74 -6.93
CA LEU A 98 10.37 4.28 -8.25
C LEU A 98 9.15 3.36 -8.17
N SER A 99 8.14 3.64 -8.99
CA SER A 99 7.02 2.71 -9.23
C SER A 99 7.15 2.07 -10.61
N LEU A 100 6.81 0.79 -10.72
CA LEU A 100 6.80 0.05 -11.98
C LEU A 100 5.37 -0.34 -12.37
N VAL A 101 4.97 -0.03 -13.60
CA VAL A 101 3.72 -0.52 -14.19
C VAL A 101 4.02 -1.76 -15.02
N LEU A 102 3.47 -2.90 -14.61
CA LEU A 102 3.80 -4.20 -15.19
C LEU A 102 2.53 -4.99 -15.52
N PRO A 103 2.58 -5.94 -16.47
CA PRO A 103 1.47 -6.85 -16.73
C PRO A 103 1.11 -7.59 -15.45
N ARG A 104 -0.16 -7.51 -15.05
CA ARG A 104 -0.63 -8.16 -13.82
C ARG A 104 -0.65 -9.69 -13.99
N ARG A 105 -0.57 -10.43 -12.87
CA ARG A 105 -0.90 -11.85 -12.89
C ARG A 105 -2.43 -12.05 -13.02
N PRO A 106 -2.90 -13.07 -13.75
CA PRO A 106 -4.34 -13.30 -13.94
C PRO A 106 -5.13 -13.51 -12.64
N ALA A 107 -4.53 -14.20 -11.67
CA ALA A 107 -5.18 -14.67 -10.45
C ALA A 107 -5.25 -13.63 -9.31
N ILE A 108 -4.83 -12.39 -9.53
CA ILE A 108 -4.87 -11.38 -8.47
C ILE A 108 -6.20 -10.62 -8.45
N PRO A 109 -6.64 -10.17 -7.26
CA PRO A 109 -7.84 -9.36 -7.15
C PRO A 109 -7.73 -8.06 -7.95
N MET A 110 -8.85 -7.67 -8.58
CA MET A 110 -8.90 -6.53 -9.51
C MET A 110 -9.33 -5.21 -8.86
N HIS A 111 -9.80 -5.25 -7.62
CA HIS A 111 -10.46 -4.12 -6.97
C HIS A 111 -9.53 -2.90 -6.78
N ALA A 112 -8.22 -3.11 -6.65
CA ALA A 112 -7.24 -2.01 -6.58
C ALA A 112 -6.76 -1.51 -7.95
N LEU A 113 -7.15 -2.19 -9.04
CA LEU A 113 -6.58 -2.02 -10.38
C LEU A 113 -7.50 -1.32 -11.37
N ALA A 114 -8.72 -0.94 -10.98
CA ALA A 114 -9.70 -0.31 -11.87
C ALA A 114 -9.88 -1.08 -13.21
N ALA A 115 -10.02 -2.41 -13.12
CA ALA A 115 -10.13 -3.33 -14.26
C ALA A 115 -8.94 -3.35 -15.26
N GLN A 116 -7.80 -2.75 -14.94
CA GLN A 116 -6.64 -2.71 -15.83
C GLN A 116 -5.94 -4.06 -15.99
N LYS A 117 -5.30 -4.28 -17.14
CA LYS A 117 -4.44 -5.45 -17.41
C LYS A 117 -3.04 -5.32 -16.78
N THR A 118 -2.77 -4.19 -16.15
CA THR A 118 -1.50 -3.82 -15.53
C THR A 118 -1.68 -3.51 -14.05
N VAL A 119 -0.58 -3.57 -13.30
CA VAL A 119 -0.50 -3.18 -11.89
C VAL A 119 0.69 -2.27 -11.67
N ALA A 120 0.50 -1.20 -10.91
CA ALA A 120 1.57 -0.34 -10.43
C ALA A 120 2.09 -0.85 -9.08
N LEU A 121 3.39 -1.15 -9.01
CA LEU A 121 4.06 -1.67 -7.82
C LEU A 121 5.15 -0.72 -7.34
N ARG A 122 5.32 -0.62 -6.03
CA ARG A 122 6.41 0.14 -5.40
C ARG A 122 6.93 -0.56 -4.15
N CYS A 123 8.24 -0.46 -3.94
CA CYS A 123 8.93 -0.93 -2.74
C CYS A 123 9.52 0.30 -2.02
N PRO A 124 8.80 0.94 -1.08
CA PRO A 124 9.24 2.19 -0.47
C PRO A 124 10.48 1.98 0.40
N SER A 125 11.33 3.00 0.54
CA SER A 125 12.58 2.93 1.33
C SER A 125 12.44 3.45 2.76
N HIS A 126 11.31 4.08 3.12
CA HIS A 126 11.09 4.59 4.47
C HIS A 126 11.10 3.48 5.54
N PRO A 127 11.87 3.60 6.64
CA PRO A 127 12.02 2.54 7.64
C PRO A 127 10.70 1.99 8.21
N VAL A 128 9.75 2.88 8.55
CA VAL A 128 8.41 2.46 9.03
C VAL A 128 7.62 1.71 7.96
N ALA A 129 7.61 2.17 6.70
CA ALA A 129 6.94 1.46 5.60
C ALA A 129 7.59 0.09 5.35
N ARG A 130 8.93 0.02 5.38
CA ARG A 130 9.68 -1.24 5.26
C ARG A 130 9.27 -2.22 6.35
N ALA A 131 9.27 -1.78 7.61
CA ALA A 131 8.91 -2.61 8.76
C ALA A 131 7.46 -3.11 8.65
N LEU A 132 6.51 -2.21 8.35
CA LEU A 132 5.10 -2.54 8.18
C LEU A 132 4.87 -3.56 7.06
N LEU A 133 5.42 -3.31 5.87
CA LEU A 133 5.22 -4.19 4.71
C LEU A 133 5.88 -5.56 4.91
N SER A 134 7.07 -5.59 5.54
CA SER A 134 7.76 -6.84 5.85
C SER A 134 6.98 -7.67 6.87
N GLN A 135 6.51 -7.04 7.94
CA GLN A 135 5.68 -7.71 8.95
C GLN A 135 4.34 -8.16 8.38
N PHE A 136 3.71 -7.35 7.53
CA PHE A 136 2.48 -7.71 6.84
C PHE A 136 2.69 -8.92 5.92
N SER A 137 3.80 -8.97 5.19
CA SER A 137 4.17 -10.14 4.36
C SER A 137 4.39 -11.39 5.23
N ALA A 138 5.11 -11.26 6.34
CA ALA A 138 5.39 -12.36 7.27
C ALA A 138 4.11 -13.03 7.85
N ILE A 139 3.03 -12.27 8.03
CA ILE A 139 1.73 -12.78 8.50
C ILE A 139 0.75 -13.14 7.35
N GLY A 140 1.26 -13.30 6.13
CA GLY A 140 0.51 -13.77 4.95
C GLY A 140 -0.21 -12.67 4.16
N GLY A 141 0.08 -11.41 4.42
CA GLY A 141 -0.19 -10.30 3.50
C GLY A 141 0.68 -10.40 2.25
N LYS A 142 0.29 -9.73 1.16
CA LYS A 142 1.09 -9.74 -0.09
C LYS A 142 1.28 -8.37 -0.73
N GLY A 143 0.54 -7.36 -0.29
CA GLY A 143 0.63 -6.02 -0.84
C GLY A 143 -0.40 -5.09 -0.19
N VAL A 144 -0.03 -3.82 -0.04
CA VAL A 144 -0.86 -2.78 0.55
C VAL A 144 -1.17 -1.75 -0.53
N ALA A 145 -2.44 -1.61 -0.90
CA ALA A 145 -2.88 -0.56 -1.80
C ALA A 145 -2.84 0.75 -1.02
N ALA A 146 -2.02 1.71 -1.45
CA ALA A 146 -1.84 2.96 -0.72
C ALA A 146 -1.69 4.15 -1.69
N PRO A 147 -2.77 4.90 -1.96
CA PRO A 147 -2.66 6.25 -2.48
C PRO A 147 -2.14 7.21 -1.40
N SER A 148 -1.82 8.45 -1.79
CA SER A 148 -1.48 9.53 -0.84
C SER A 148 -2.57 9.70 0.23
N ALA A 149 -2.24 10.09 1.46
CA ALA A 149 -3.18 10.12 2.58
C ALA A 149 -4.01 11.43 2.69
N ASN A 150 -4.49 11.96 1.57
CA ASN A 150 -5.33 13.17 1.50
C ASN A 150 -6.62 12.92 0.70
N PRO A 151 -7.72 13.65 0.91
CA PRO A 151 -8.89 13.60 0.03
C PRO A 151 -8.49 13.78 -1.44
N TYR A 152 -9.15 13.07 -2.36
CA TYR A 152 -8.86 13.16 -3.79
C TYR A 152 -8.89 14.62 -4.29
N GLY A 153 -7.87 15.03 -5.05
CA GLY A 153 -7.73 16.40 -5.57
C GLY A 153 -7.08 17.42 -4.62
N LYS A 154 -6.74 17.04 -3.38
CA LYS A 154 -6.00 17.92 -2.45
C LYS A 154 -4.48 17.70 -2.51
N LEU A 155 -3.72 18.61 -1.90
CA LEU A 155 -2.27 18.49 -1.73
C LEU A 155 -1.91 17.21 -0.96
N SER A 156 -0.87 16.51 -1.42
CA SER A 156 -0.42 15.27 -0.79
C SER A 156 0.28 15.57 0.55
N PRO A 157 0.01 14.77 1.61
CA PRO A 157 0.53 15.04 2.94
C PRO A 157 2.00 14.57 3.06
N THR A 158 2.87 15.49 3.45
CA THR A 158 4.29 15.22 3.77
C THR A 158 4.57 15.20 5.27
N ASP A 159 3.59 15.57 6.09
CA ASP A 159 3.66 15.64 7.55
C ASP A 159 2.49 14.81 8.12
N PRO A 160 2.67 14.06 9.23
CA PRO A 160 1.57 13.33 9.85
C PRO A 160 0.40 14.23 10.27
N ASP A 161 0.63 15.51 10.59
CA ASP A 161 -0.46 16.44 10.94
C ASP A 161 -1.36 16.80 9.73
N HIS A 162 -0.95 16.42 8.51
CA HIS A 162 -1.74 16.59 7.29
C HIS A 162 -2.65 15.39 6.95
N VAL A 163 -2.61 14.30 7.74
CA VAL A 163 -3.34 13.03 7.51
C VAL A 163 -4.55 12.93 8.42
#